data_AF-A0A2W4NDU2-F1
#
_entry.id   AF-A0A2W4NDU2-F1
#
_cell.length_a   1.000
_cell.length_b   1.000
_cell.length_c   1.000
_cell.angle_alpha   90.00
_cell.angle_beta   90.00
_cell.angle_gamma   90.00
#
_symmetry.space_group_name_H-M   'P 1'
#
loop_
_entity.id
_entity.type
_entity.pdbx_description
1 polymer ?
#
loop_
_entity_poly.entity_id
_entity_poly.type
_entity_poly.pdbx_seq_one_letter_code
_entity_poly.pdbx_strand_id
1 'polypeptide(L)'
;MDEKKLSAAVKYWNAVDVASEYWLDALFEESWAFYMAGRYPEALGNIHTIQSPYFPKAFYPEADILKAVVYFFNCNYDAAVITVARFNKRNTPIKEELEKVLAKYSGENQEESFFKFLLQVRDGSANLDPRIRPIVEAALSDRQLLRNIDYVKLLEEEEARFRKAPPSFQSSGVGQQVGDSLKLARDLAVRQAGELALSRYRRNVEELNEHMRNGEKILIDITAAQRNIIDQKLTTDRVTQAEAKIFGVVKPDSEHILWPFDGEYWRDELGFYRQVVESACGGR
;
A
#
# COMPACT_ATOMS: atom_id res chain seq x y z
N MET A 1 13.57 20.19 10.11
CA MET A 1 12.50 20.00 9.10
C MET A 1 11.80 21.32 8.89
N ASP A 2 11.36 21.64 7.67
CA ASP A 2 10.70 22.92 7.38
C ASP A 2 9.18 22.80 7.58
N GLU A 3 8.68 23.39 8.67
CA GLU A 3 7.27 23.36 9.07
C GLU A 3 6.34 23.94 8.00
N LYS A 4 6.80 24.94 7.22
CA LYS A 4 6.02 25.51 6.12
C LYS A 4 5.82 24.51 4.99
N LYS A 5 6.83 23.68 4.71
CA LYS A 5 6.73 22.62 3.69
C LYS A 5 5.80 21.49 4.13
N LEU A 6 5.85 21.10 5.41
CA LEU A 6 4.94 20.09 5.96
C LEU A 6 3.49 20.57 5.95
N SER A 7 3.25 21.81 6.38
CA SER A 7 1.92 22.42 6.35
C SER A 7 1.38 22.55 4.93
N ALA A 8 2.24 22.90 3.97
CA ALA A 8 1.87 22.92 2.55
C ALA A 8 1.54 21.52 2.03
N ALA A 9 2.32 20.49 2.39
CA ALA A 9 2.04 19.11 2.01
C ALA A 9 0.67 18.65 2.53
N VAL A 10 0.40 18.84 3.82
CA VAL A 10 -0.91 18.53 4.44
C VAL A 10 -2.05 19.26 3.71
N LYS A 11 -1.86 20.54 3.37
CA LYS A 11 -2.86 21.32 2.63
C LYS A 11 -3.18 20.70 1.27
N TYR A 12 -2.17 20.26 0.52
CA TYR A 12 -2.38 19.69 -0.81
C TYR A 12 -2.95 18.28 -0.76
N TRP A 13 -2.56 17.45 0.21
CA TRP A 13 -3.16 16.13 0.40
C TRP A 13 -4.63 16.22 0.80
N ASN A 14 -4.99 17.17 1.66
CA ASN A 14 -6.39 17.44 2.01
C ASN A 14 -7.25 17.96 0.85
N ALA A 15 -6.64 18.44 -0.24
CA ALA A 15 -7.39 18.89 -1.41
C ALA A 15 -7.84 17.72 -2.31
N VAL A 16 -7.36 16.50 -2.04
CA VAL A 16 -7.80 15.29 -2.76
C VAL A 16 -9.20 14.93 -2.28
N ASP A 17 -10.16 14.95 -3.19
CA ASP A 17 -11.57 14.66 -2.90
C ASP A 17 -11.75 13.23 -2.35
N VAL A 18 -12.65 13.06 -1.38
CA VAL A 18 -12.93 11.78 -0.72
C VAL A 18 -13.42 10.71 -1.70
N ALA A 19 -14.07 11.10 -2.80
CA ALA A 19 -14.52 10.19 -3.85
C ALA A 19 -13.42 9.84 -4.88
N SER A 20 -12.23 10.43 -4.76
CA SER A 20 -11.09 10.15 -5.64
C SER A 20 -10.56 8.73 -5.44
N GLU A 21 -10.13 8.09 -6.53
CA GLU A 21 -9.39 6.81 -6.47
C GLU A 21 -8.07 6.92 -5.68
N TYR A 22 -7.53 8.15 -5.56
CA TYR A 22 -6.27 8.44 -4.87
C TYR A 22 -6.46 8.91 -3.43
N TRP A 23 -7.68 8.94 -2.90
CA TRP A 23 -7.92 9.53 -1.58
C TRP A 23 -7.22 8.77 -0.45
N LEU A 24 -7.22 7.43 -0.47
CA LEU A 24 -6.53 6.64 0.56
C LEU A 24 -5.00 6.80 0.49
N ASP A 25 -4.45 6.90 -0.72
CA ASP A 25 -3.02 7.19 -0.92
C ASP A 25 -2.68 8.57 -0.34
N ALA A 26 -3.50 9.58 -0.65
CA ALA A 26 -3.33 10.93 -0.10
C ALA A 26 -3.42 10.93 1.44
N LEU A 27 -4.34 10.16 2.01
CA LEU A 27 -4.52 10.05 3.45
C LEU A 27 -3.30 9.39 4.14
N PHE A 28 -2.69 8.41 3.48
CA PHE A 28 -1.46 7.78 3.97
C PHE A 28 -0.27 8.75 3.90
N GLU A 29 -0.09 9.45 2.79
CA GLU A 29 0.97 10.47 2.65
C GLU A 29 0.78 11.65 3.62
N GLU A 30 -0.47 12.03 3.88
CA GLU A 30 -0.80 13.00 4.91
C GLU A 30 -0.41 12.51 6.32
N SER A 31 -0.58 11.21 6.58
CA SER A 31 -0.17 10.60 7.86
C SER A 31 1.33 10.77 8.11
N TRP A 32 2.16 10.63 7.06
CA TRP A 32 3.59 10.91 7.14
C TRP A 32 3.88 12.38 7.44
N ALA A 33 3.20 13.29 6.74
CA ALA A 33 3.36 14.73 6.97
C ALA A 33 2.99 15.12 8.40
N PHE A 34 1.90 14.55 8.95
CA PHE A 34 1.50 14.73 10.33
C PHE A 34 2.50 14.18 11.33
N TYR A 35 2.97 12.94 11.14
CA TYR A 35 4.01 12.35 11.99
C TYR A 35 5.26 13.23 12.03
N MET A 36 5.71 13.68 10.85
CA MET A 36 6.88 14.53 10.69
C MET A 36 6.71 15.93 11.33
N ALA A 37 5.47 16.42 11.43
CA ALA A 37 5.11 17.66 12.11
C ALA A 37 4.89 17.47 13.63
N GLY A 38 5.06 16.26 14.19
CA GLY A 38 4.75 15.95 15.59
C GLY A 38 3.25 15.87 15.90
N ARG A 39 2.40 15.84 14.88
CA ARG A 39 0.94 15.73 14.97
C ARG A 39 0.52 14.25 14.95
N TYR A 40 0.97 13.51 15.97
CA TYR A 40 0.73 12.07 16.07
C TYR A 40 -0.76 11.65 16.12
N PRO A 41 -1.66 12.39 16.79
CA PRO A 41 -3.08 12.03 16.84
C PRO A 41 -3.75 12.00 15.47
N GLU A 42 -3.42 12.97 14.62
CA GLU A 42 -3.89 13.04 13.24
C GLU A 42 -3.30 11.91 12.39
N ALA A 43 -1.99 11.66 12.49
CA ALA A 43 -1.35 10.57 11.77
C ALA A 43 -1.98 9.21 12.09
N LEU A 44 -2.21 8.91 13.38
CA LEU A 44 -2.84 7.67 13.80
C LEU A 44 -4.33 7.59 13.43
N GLY A 45 -5.03 8.72 13.41
CA GLY A 45 -6.43 8.80 12.98
C GLY A 45 -6.61 8.53 11.48
N ASN A 46 -5.69 9.04 10.65
CA ASN A 46 -5.64 8.72 9.23
C ASN A 46 -5.34 7.24 9.01
N ILE A 47 -4.36 6.67 9.72
CA ILE A 47 -4.08 5.22 9.69
C ILE A 47 -5.32 4.42 10.10
N HIS A 48 -6.06 4.86 11.12
CA HIS A 48 -7.30 4.21 11.54
C HIS A 48 -8.37 4.22 10.43
N THR A 49 -8.49 5.34 9.71
CA THR A 49 -9.39 5.46 8.55
C THR A 49 -9.01 4.49 7.43
N ILE A 50 -7.72 4.41 7.08
CA ILE A 50 -7.21 3.52 6.02
C ILE A 50 -7.51 2.05 6.36
N GLN A 51 -7.53 1.70 7.65
CA GLN A 51 -7.82 0.36 8.17
C GLN A 51 -9.33 0.08 8.32
N SER A 52 -10.19 0.99 7.89
CA SER A 52 -11.64 0.85 8.02
C SER A 52 -12.20 -0.28 7.16
N PRO A 53 -13.23 -1.02 7.63
CA PRO A 53 -13.92 -2.03 6.83
C PRO A 53 -14.63 -1.48 5.59
N TYR A 54 -14.79 -0.16 5.45
CA TYR A 54 -15.28 0.46 4.23
C TYR A 54 -14.33 0.28 3.02
N PHE A 55 -13.07 -0.08 3.27
CA PHE A 55 -12.06 -0.27 2.22
C PHE A 55 -11.55 -1.72 2.18
N PRO A 56 -12.41 -2.72 1.85
CA PRO A 56 -12.02 -4.13 1.89
C PRO A 56 -10.93 -4.51 0.88
N LYS A 57 -10.67 -3.65 -0.11
CA LYS A 57 -9.61 -3.82 -1.12
C LYS A 57 -8.36 -2.98 -0.83
N ALA A 58 -8.39 -2.13 0.18
CA ALA A 58 -7.24 -1.34 0.57
C ALA A 58 -6.19 -2.24 1.21
N PHE A 59 -4.96 -2.18 0.70
CA PHE A 59 -3.84 -2.93 1.23
C PHE A 59 -2.67 -1.99 1.44
N TYR A 60 -2.58 -1.45 2.66
CA TYR A 60 -1.52 -0.53 3.12
C TYR A 60 -0.74 -1.16 4.29
N PRO A 61 0.04 -2.23 4.07
CA PRO A 61 0.87 -2.85 5.10
C PRO A 61 1.78 -1.85 5.83
N GLU A 62 2.27 -0.84 5.12
CA GLU A 62 3.09 0.26 5.60
C GLU A 62 2.42 1.15 6.65
N ALA A 63 1.08 1.18 6.71
CA ALA A 63 0.35 1.94 7.73
C ALA A 63 0.63 1.42 9.14
N ASP A 64 0.79 0.10 9.30
CA ASP A 64 1.17 -0.50 10.58
C ASP A 64 2.64 -0.21 10.93
N ILE A 65 3.51 -0.07 9.93
CA ILE A 65 4.90 0.32 10.13
C ILE A 65 4.98 1.78 10.61
N LEU A 66 4.27 2.70 9.96
CA LEU A 66 4.19 4.09 10.41
C LEU A 66 3.58 4.19 11.83
N LYS A 67 2.54 3.41 12.12
CA LYS A 67 1.96 3.31 13.47
C LYS A 67 2.99 2.86 14.52
N ALA A 68 3.78 1.83 14.21
CA ALA A 68 4.85 1.37 15.09
C ALA A 68 5.95 2.43 15.27
N VAL A 69 6.31 3.16 14.22
CA VAL A 69 7.26 4.29 14.28
C VAL A 69 6.72 5.41 15.19
N VAL A 70 5.45 5.77 15.06
CA VAL A 70 4.81 6.78 15.94
C VAL A 70 4.88 6.35 17.40
N TYR A 71 4.57 5.08 17.71
CA TYR A 71 4.67 4.57 19.08
C TYR A 71 6.11 4.52 19.59
N PHE A 72 7.06 4.07 18.77
CA PHE A 72 8.47 4.07 19.10
C PHE A 72 8.99 5.47 19.42
N PHE A 73 8.67 6.46 18.59
CA PHE A 73 9.08 7.85 18.78
C PHE A 73 8.51 8.46 20.06
N ASN A 74 7.35 7.98 20.51
CA ASN A 74 6.69 8.38 21.76
C ASN A 74 7.07 7.51 22.97
N CYS A 75 8.13 6.69 22.86
CA CYS A 75 8.60 5.77 23.89
C CYS A 75 7.54 4.75 24.35
N ASN A 76 6.47 4.56 23.57
CA ASN A 76 5.47 3.54 23.81
C ASN A 76 5.93 2.22 23.15
N TYR A 77 7.00 1.67 23.71
CA TYR A 77 7.66 0.49 23.14
C TYR A 77 6.76 -0.74 23.12
N ASP A 78 5.92 -0.94 24.13
CA ASP A 78 4.98 -2.07 24.17
C ASP A 78 3.96 -1.99 23.03
N ALA A 79 3.37 -0.81 22.78
CA ALA A 79 2.45 -0.63 21.66
C ALA A 79 3.14 -0.81 20.31
N ALA A 80 4.40 -0.36 20.17
CA ALA A 80 5.19 -0.57 18.97
C ALA A 80 5.46 -2.07 18.72
N VAL A 81 5.89 -2.82 19.74
CA VAL A 81 6.10 -4.28 19.67
C VAL A 81 4.82 -5.01 19.29
N ILE A 82 3.69 -4.68 19.94
CA ILE A 82 2.39 -5.28 19.64
C ILE A 82 1.96 -4.99 18.20
N THR A 83 2.20 -3.77 17.72
CA THR A 83 1.86 -3.37 16.34
C THR A 83 2.67 -4.16 15.33
N VAL A 84 3.99 -4.27 15.51
CA VAL A 84 4.86 -5.08 14.63
C VAL A 84 4.47 -6.56 14.68
N ALA A 85 4.17 -7.10 15.87
CA ALA A 85 3.75 -8.50 16.02
C ALA A 85 2.44 -8.80 15.27
N ARG A 86 1.45 -7.90 15.35
CA ARG A 86 0.19 -8.01 14.59
C ARG A 86 0.43 -7.91 13.09
N PHE A 87 1.27 -6.96 12.68
CA PHE A 87 1.67 -6.77 11.30
C PHE A 87 2.31 -8.05 10.74
N ASN A 88 3.29 -8.64 11.43
CA ASN A 88 3.93 -9.90 11.00
C ASN A 88 2.92 -11.04 10.95
N LYS A 89 2.09 -11.20 11.99
CA LYS A 89 1.07 -12.26 12.04
C LYS A 89 0.10 -12.20 10.85
N ARG A 90 -0.29 -10.99 10.43
CA ARG A 90 -1.20 -10.79 9.28
C ARG A 90 -0.48 -11.00 7.95
N ASN A 91 0.70 -10.42 7.78
CA ASN A 91 1.33 -10.28 6.47
C ASN A 91 2.28 -11.41 6.08
N THR A 92 2.84 -12.18 7.04
CA THR A 92 3.66 -13.36 6.73
C THR A 92 2.95 -14.37 5.80
N PRO A 93 1.72 -14.85 6.11
CA PRO A 93 1.04 -15.78 5.21
C PRO A 93 0.67 -15.15 3.86
N ILE A 94 0.39 -13.85 3.83
CA ILE A 94 0.11 -13.11 2.59
C ILE A 94 1.36 -13.09 1.70
N LYS A 95 2.50 -12.71 2.29
CA LYS A 95 3.79 -12.68 1.61
C LYS A 95 4.13 -14.05 1.02
N GLU A 96 4.03 -15.12 1.81
CA GLU A 96 4.32 -16.48 1.35
C GLU A 96 3.46 -16.89 0.15
N GLU A 97 2.16 -16.58 0.16
CA GLU A 97 1.27 -16.87 -0.97
C GLU A 97 1.60 -15.99 -2.20
N LEU A 98 1.93 -14.71 -2.00
CA LEU A 98 2.32 -13.84 -3.09
C LEU A 98 3.63 -14.32 -3.76
N GLU A 99 4.60 -14.76 -2.97
CA GLU A 99 5.87 -15.32 -3.44
C GLU A 99 5.66 -16.66 -4.18
N LYS A 100 4.76 -17.52 -3.69
CA LYS A 100 4.38 -18.76 -4.37
C LYS A 100 3.79 -18.50 -5.76
N VAL A 101 2.98 -17.45 -5.92
CA VAL A 101 2.47 -17.05 -7.23
C VAL A 101 3.62 -16.57 -8.11
N LEU A 102 4.49 -15.68 -7.61
CA LEU A 102 5.63 -15.16 -8.37
C LEU A 102 6.57 -16.27 -8.86
N ALA A 103 6.81 -17.29 -8.03
CA ALA A 103 7.67 -18.43 -8.37
C ALA A 103 7.20 -19.22 -9.60
N LYS A 104 5.89 -19.22 -9.91
CA LYS A 104 5.31 -19.87 -11.10
C LYS A 104 5.69 -19.17 -12.41
N TYR A 105 6.10 -17.91 -12.34
CA TYR A 105 6.44 -17.08 -13.49
C TYR A 105 7.94 -16.79 -13.50
N SER A 106 8.72 -17.86 -13.61
CA SER A 106 10.17 -17.82 -13.77
C SER A 106 10.59 -18.55 -15.05
N GLY A 107 11.58 -18.01 -15.75
CA GLY A 107 12.15 -18.60 -16.97
C GLY A 107 11.73 -17.90 -18.27
N GLU A 108 11.89 -18.60 -19.39
CA GLU A 108 11.57 -18.08 -20.73
C GLU A 108 10.06 -17.87 -20.90
N ASN A 109 9.68 -16.78 -21.58
CA ASN A 109 8.28 -16.41 -21.86
C ASN A 109 7.38 -16.23 -20.61
N GLN A 110 7.99 -15.86 -19.48
CA GLN A 110 7.26 -15.53 -18.25
C GLN A 110 6.28 -14.37 -18.47
N GLU A 111 6.58 -13.41 -19.35
CA GLU A 111 5.76 -12.24 -19.61
C GLU A 111 4.43 -12.63 -20.24
N GLU A 112 4.45 -13.48 -21.28
CA GLU A 112 3.21 -13.96 -21.92
C GLU A 112 2.37 -14.79 -20.93
N SER A 113 3.02 -15.64 -20.15
CA SER A 113 2.34 -16.46 -19.12
C SER A 113 1.71 -15.58 -18.04
N PHE A 114 2.40 -14.52 -17.62
CA PHE A 114 1.89 -13.56 -16.65
C PHE A 114 0.78 -12.69 -17.22
N PHE A 115 0.84 -12.35 -18.51
CA PHE A 115 -0.28 -11.67 -19.19
C PHE A 115 -1.55 -12.53 -19.19
N LYS A 116 -1.43 -13.84 -19.44
CA LYS A 116 -2.59 -14.77 -19.33
C LYS A 116 -3.15 -14.80 -17.91
N PHE A 117 -2.27 -14.83 -16.90
CA PHE A 117 -2.67 -14.74 -15.51
C PHE A 117 -3.38 -13.42 -15.18
N LEU A 118 -2.87 -12.29 -15.66
CA LEU A 118 -3.51 -10.99 -15.52
C LEU A 118 -4.95 -11.01 -16.07
N LEU A 119 -5.18 -11.62 -17.23
CA LEU A 119 -6.53 -11.77 -17.78
C LEU A 119 -7.42 -12.64 -16.86
N GLN A 120 -6.90 -13.75 -16.35
CA GLN A 120 -7.61 -14.61 -15.39
C GLN A 120 -7.96 -13.89 -14.08
N VAL A 121 -7.10 -13.00 -13.60
CA VAL A 121 -7.41 -12.19 -12.40
C VAL A 121 -8.57 -11.26 -12.69
N ARG A 122 -8.62 -10.67 -13.89
CA ARG A 122 -9.66 -9.71 -14.27
C ARG A 122 -11.02 -10.34 -14.55
N ASP A 123 -11.04 -11.52 -15.13
CA ASP A 123 -12.29 -12.26 -15.39
C ASP A 123 -12.77 -13.08 -14.18
N GLY A 124 -11.97 -13.12 -13.10
CA GLY A 124 -12.28 -13.81 -11.85
C GLY A 124 -11.98 -15.32 -11.87
N SER A 125 -11.46 -15.86 -12.98
CA SER A 125 -11.11 -17.28 -13.13
C SER A 125 -9.75 -17.67 -12.53
N ALA A 126 -8.95 -16.70 -12.09
CA ALA A 126 -7.66 -16.98 -11.46
C ALA A 126 -7.81 -17.81 -10.18
N ASN A 127 -7.03 -18.88 -10.09
CA ASN A 127 -6.92 -19.71 -8.90
C ASN A 127 -6.00 -19.04 -7.87
N LEU A 128 -6.56 -18.08 -7.13
CA LEU A 128 -5.89 -17.35 -6.05
C LEU A 128 -6.48 -17.72 -4.70
N ASP A 129 -5.60 -17.86 -3.69
CA ASP A 129 -6.01 -17.97 -2.29
C ASP A 129 -6.88 -16.75 -1.92
N PRO A 130 -8.02 -16.95 -1.21
CA PRO A 130 -8.92 -15.86 -0.82
C PRO A 130 -8.23 -14.71 -0.08
N ARG A 131 -7.12 -14.97 0.63
CA ARG A 131 -6.35 -13.98 1.38
C ARG A 131 -5.62 -12.99 0.48
N ILE A 132 -5.12 -13.44 -0.67
CA ILE A 132 -4.34 -12.59 -1.58
C ILE A 132 -5.17 -12.07 -2.76
N ARG A 133 -6.31 -12.69 -3.07
CA ARG A 133 -7.18 -12.28 -4.17
C ARG A 133 -7.45 -10.77 -4.23
N PRO A 134 -7.97 -10.12 -3.16
CA PRO A 134 -8.25 -8.68 -3.22
C PRO A 134 -6.99 -7.83 -3.43
N ILE A 135 -5.85 -8.27 -2.89
CA ILE A 135 -4.55 -7.59 -3.02
C ILE A 135 -4.06 -7.65 -4.46
N VAL A 136 -4.11 -8.84 -5.08
CA VAL A 136 -3.69 -9.05 -6.46
C VAL A 136 -4.62 -8.34 -7.45
N GLU A 137 -5.93 -8.39 -7.21
CA GLU A 137 -6.91 -7.65 -8.03
C GLU A 137 -6.64 -6.14 -7.98
N ALA A 138 -6.42 -5.57 -6.80
CA ALA A 138 -6.10 -4.16 -6.64
C ALA A 138 -4.77 -3.81 -7.34
N ALA A 139 -3.71 -4.58 -7.09
CA ALA A 139 -2.39 -4.39 -7.69
C ALA A 139 -2.39 -4.39 -9.23
N LEU A 140 -3.29 -5.16 -9.84
CA LEU A 140 -3.39 -5.34 -11.29
C LEU A 140 -4.51 -4.53 -11.94
N SER A 141 -5.09 -3.57 -11.21
CA SER A 141 -6.17 -2.68 -11.69
C SER A 141 -5.71 -1.30 -12.18
N ASP A 142 -4.40 -1.05 -12.18
CA ASP A 142 -3.79 0.24 -12.56
C ASP A 142 -4.12 0.69 -14.00
N ARG A 143 -4.46 1.97 -14.18
CA ARG A 143 -4.89 2.58 -15.45
C ARG A 143 -3.90 2.38 -16.60
N GLN A 144 -2.60 2.44 -16.34
CA GLN A 144 -1.57 2.19 -17.35
C GLN A 144 -1.62 0.74 -17.82
N LEU A 145 -1.82 -0.20 -16.90
CA LEU A 145 -1.94 -1.61 -17.23
C LEU A 145 -3.23 -1.86 -18.03
N LEU A 146 -4.36 -1.27 -17.62
CA LEU A 146 -5.64 -1.35 -18.34
C LEU A 146 -5.49 -0.93 -19.81
N ARG A 147 -4.82 0.20 -20.07
CA ARG A 147 -4.59 0.69 -21.43
C ARG A 147 -3.81 -0.29 -22.29
N ASN A 148 -2.84 -1.01 -21.71
CA ASN A 148 -2.07 -2.02 -22.45
C ASN A 148 -2.92 -3.25 -22.78
N ILE A 149 -3.80 -3.66 -21.86
CA ILE A 149 -4.77 -4.74 -22.10
C ILE A 149 -5.73 -4.36 -23.24
N ASP A 150 -6.27 -3.13 -23.21
CA ASP A 150 -7.16 -2.63 -24.26
C ASP A 150 -6.47 -2.57 -25.63
N TYR A 151 -5.17 -2.22 -25.66
CA TYR A 151 -4.38 -2.23 -26.89
C TYR A 151 -4.18 -3.65 -27.44
N VAL A 152 -3.89 -4.64 -26.58
CA VAL A 152 -3.82 -6.05 -27.00
C VAL A 152 -5.17 -6.49 -27.57
N LYS A 153 -6.27 -6.16 -26.91
CA LYS A 153 -7.62 -6.50 -27.37
C LYS A 153 -7.92 -5.89 -28.75
N LEU A 154 -7.56 -4.63 -28.97
CA LEU A 154 -7.69 -3.97 -30.28
C LEU A 154 -6.94 -4.75 -31.37
N LEU A 155 -5.70 -5.17 -31.11
CA LEU A 155 -4.90 -5.95 -32.06
C LEU A 155 -5.51 -7.32 -32.36
N GLU A 156 -6.08 -7.99 -31.35
CA GLU A 156 -6.80 -9.26 -31.53
C GLU A 156 -8.07 -9.08 -32.38
N GLU A 157 -8.79 -7.97 -32.21
CA GLU A 157 -9.95 -7.61 -33.05
C GLU A 157 -9.56 -7.30 -34.50
N GLU A 158 -8.42 -6.63 -34.72
CA GLU A 158 -7.86 -6.38 -36.07
C GLU A 158 -7.41 -7.69 -36.73
N GLU A 159 -6.75 -8.59 -35.98
CA GLU A 159 -6.36 -9.91 -36.48
C GLU A 159 -7.59 -10.74 -36.86
N ALA A 160 -8.65 -10.71 -36.05
CA ALA A 160 -9.91 -11.37 -36.37
C ALA A 160 -10.60 -10.78 -37.61
N ARG A 161 -10.51 -9.47 -37.84
CA ARG A 161 -11.00 -8.82 -39.07
C ARG A 161 -10.16 -9.23 -40.28
N PHE A 162 -8.83 -9.26 -40.16
CA PHE A 162 -7.94 -9.70 -41.22
C PHE A 162 -8.23 -11.14 -41.64
N ARG A 163 -8.44 -12.06 -40.68
CA ARG A 163 -8.81 -13.46 -40.95
C ARG A 163 -10.15 -13.63 -41.68
N LYS A 164 -11.06 -12.66 -41.56
CA LYS A 164 -12.36 -12.62 -42.27
C LYS A 164 -12.30 -11.91 -43.62
N ALA A 165 -11.16 -11.30 -43.98
CA ALA A 165 -11.00 -10.59 -45.25
C ALA A 165 -11.02 -11.57 -46.46
N PRO A 166 -11.27 -11.10 -47.69
CA PRO A 166 -11.27 -11.95 -48.86
C PRO A 166 -9.93 -12.71 -49.05
N PRO A 167 -9.93 -13.99 -49.49
CA PRO A 167 -8.70 -14.75 -49.73
C PRO A 167 -7.74 -14.10 -50.73
N SER A 168 -8.25 -13.31 -51.67
CA SER A 168 -7.46 -12.52 -52.62
C SER A 168 -6.65 -11.42 -51.95
N PHE A 169 -7.17 -10.83 -50.87
CA PHE A 169 -6.44 -9.85 -50.08
C PHE A 169 -5.42 -10.54 -49.17
N GLN A 170 -5.84 -11.58 -48.43
CA GLN A 170 -4.97 -12.30 -47.48
C GLN A 170 -3.70 -12.86 -48.15
N SER A 171 -3.83 -13.40 -49.37
CA SER A 171 -2.72 -13.99 -50.12
C SER A 171 -1.90 -12.97 -50.93
N SER A 172 -2.35 -11.71 -51.02
CA SER A 172 -1.58 -10.64 -51.67
C SER A 172 -0.33 -10.29 -50.87
N GLY A 173 0.69 -9.73 -51.52
CA GLY A 173 1.91 -9.29 -50.83
C GLY A 173 1.65 -8.27 -49.71
N VAL A 174 0.69 -7.35 -49.92
CA VAL A 174 0.26 -6.40 -48.88
C VAL A 174 -0.48 -7.10 -47.75
N GLY A 175 -1.33 -8.09 -48.07
CA GLY A 175 -2.05 -8.87 -47.07
C GLY A 175 -1.11 -9.67 -46.17
N GLN A 176 -0.10 -10.33 -46.74
CA GLN A 176 0.93 -11.04 -45.97
C GLN A 176 1.68 -10.07 -45.03
N GLN A 177 2.10 -8.92 -45.55
CA GLN A 177 2.77 -7.90 -44.73
C GLN A 177 1.89 -7.38 -43.60
N VAL A 178 0.59 -7.15 -43.84
CA VAL A 178 -0.37 -6.74 -42.81
C VAL A 178 -0.53 -7.83 -41.76
N GLY A 179 -0.70 -9.10 -42.17
CA GLY A 179 -0.79 -10.23 -41.27
C GLY A 179 0.43 -10.40 -40.37
N ASP A 180 1.63 -10.33 -40.95
CA ASP A 180 2.89 -10.42 -40.20
C ASP A 180 3.07 -9.23 -39.25
N SER A 181 2.70 -8.02 -39.68
CA SER A 181 2.77 -6.82 -38.85
C SER A 181 1.79 -6.88 -37.68
N LEU A 182 0.56 -7.34 -37.90
CA LEU A 182 -0.45 -7.53 -36.85
C LEU A 182 0.01 -8.57 -35.83
N LYS A 183 0.54 -9.71 -36.29
CA LYS A 183 1.08 -10.75 -35.43
C LYS A 183 2.25 -10.23 -34.59
N LEU A 184 3.22 -9.57 -35.22
CA LEU A 184 4.36 -8.99 -34.51
C LEU A 184 3.92 -7.93 -33.48
N ALA A 185 3.00 -7.04 -33.86
CA ALA A 185 2.47 -6.01 -32.97
C ALA A 185 1.75 -6.65 -31.76
N ARG A 186 0.94 -7.69 -31.98
CA ARG A 186 0.25 -8.42 -30.92
C ARG A 186 1.26 -9.09 -29.98
N ASP A 187 2.23 -9.81 -30.51
CA ASP A 187 3.22 -10.55 -29.71
C ASP A 187 4.12 -9.60 -28.89
N LEU A 188 4.40 -8.40 -29.41
CA LEU A 188 5.08 -7.34 -28.66
C LEU A 188 4.17 -6.75 -27.57
N ALA A 189 2.92 -6.42 -27.90
CA ALA A 189 1.97 -5.83 -26.96
C ALA A 189 1.67 -6.76 -25.78
N VAL A 190 1.50 -8.06 -26.03
CA VAL A 190 1.29 -9.09 -25.01
C VAL A 190 2.50 -9.18 -24.08
N ARG A 191 3.71 -9.23 -24.64
CA ARG A 191 4.94 -9.26 -23.84
C ARG A 191 5.11 -7.99 -23.00
N GLN A 192 4.88 -6.81 -23.58
CA GLN A 192 4.98 -5.55 -22.85
C GLN A 192 3.95 -5.43 -21.71
N ALA A 193 2.71 -5.83 -21.96
CA ALA A 193 1.66 -5.85 -20.94
C ALA A 193 1.99 -6.85 -19.81
N GLY A 194 2.48 -8.04 -20.19
CA GLY A 194 2.94 -9.07 -19.26
C GLY A 194 4.12 -8.63 -18.41
N GLU A 195 5.13 -8.00 -19.02
CA GLU A 195 6.31 -7.44 -18.34
C GLU A 195 5.90 -6.35 -17.35
N LEU A 196 5.05 -5.41 -17.77
CA LEU A 196 4.55 -4.34 -16.89
C LEU A 196 3.81 -4.92 -15.68
N ALA A 197 2.94 -5.91 -15.90
CA ALA A 197 2.18 -6.55 -14.84
C ALA A 197 3.09 -7.34 -13.89
N LEU A 198 4.05 -8.11 -14.43
CA LEU A 198 5.01 -8.88 -13.64
C LEU A 198 5.93 -7.98 -12.81
N SER A 199 6.44 -6.90 -13.42
CA SER A 199 7.27 -5.90 -12.73
C SER A 199 6.52 -5.26 -11.57
N ARG A 200 5.26 -4.86 -11.77
CA ARG A 200 4.41 -4.32 -10.71
C ARG A 200 4.15 -5.31 -9.59
N TYR A 201 3.79 -6.55 -9.95
CA TYR A 201 3.56 -7.60 -8.97
C TYR A 201 4.82 -7.87 -8.14
N ARG A 202 5.98 -7.99 -8.80
CA ARG A 202 7.27 -8.19 -8.13
C ARG A 202 7.60 -7.02 -7.20
N ARG A 203 7.39 -5.78 -7.64
CA ARG A 203 7.60 -4.59 -6.82
C ARG A 203 6.75 -4.62 -5.55
N ASN A 204 5.47 -4.97 -5.64
CA ASN A 204 4.60 -5.05 -4.46
C ASN A 204 5.06 -6.14 -3.47
N VAL A 205 5.59 -7.27 -3.97
CA VAL A 205 6.19 -8.32 -3.12
C VAL A 205 7.47 -7.83 -2.45
N GLU A 206 8.31 -7.11 -3.19
CA GLU A 206 9.54 -6.51 -2.67
C GLU A 206 9.28 -5.43 -1.62
N GLU A 207 8.28 -4.57 -1.85
CA GLU A 207 7.81 -3.54 -0.91
C GLU A 207 7.25 -4.18 0.38
N LEU A 208 6.40 -5.20 0.27
CA LEU A 208 5.91 -5.94 1.43
C LEU A 208 7.06 -6.55 2.25
N ASN A 209 8.04 -7.13 1.55
CA ASN A 209 9.26 -7.65 2.17
C ASN A 209 10.08 -6.55 2.86
N GLU A 210 10.17 -5.35 2.29
CA GLU A 210 10.83 -4.21 2.93
C GLU A 210 10.06 -3.73 4.16
N HIS A 211 8.72 -3.68 4.13
CA HIS A 211 7.92 -3.37 5.31
C HIS A 211 8.13 -4.38 6.43
N MET A 212 8.23 -5.68 6.11
CA MET A 212 8.59 -6.70 7.09
C MET A 212 9.97 -6.49 7.71
N ARG A 213 11.00 -6.19 6.90
CA ARG A 213 12.32 -5.83 7.40
C ARG A 213 12.29 -4.57 8.26
N ASN A 214 11.48 -3.57 7.90
CA ASN A 214 11.33 -2.35 8.69
C ASN A 214 10.68 -2.62 10.05
N GLY A 215 9.72 -3.53 10.12
CA GLY A 215 9.18 -4.02 11.40
C GLY A 215 10.26 -4.63 12.28
N GLU A 216 11.14 -5.48 11.72
CA GLU A 216 12.27 -6.07 12.44
C GLU A 216 13.28 -5.03 12.92
N LYS A 217 13.62 -4.05 12.07
CA LYS A 217 14.50 -2.91 12.45
C LYS A 217 13.93 -2.16 13.66
N ILE A 218 12.63 -1.88 13.67
CA ILE A 218 11.97 -1.21 14.80
C ILE A 218 12.12 -2.03 16.09
N LEU A 219 11.99 -3.36 16.04
CA LEU A 219 12.17 -4.21 17.22
C LEU A 219 13.61 -4.18 17.75
N ILE A 220 14.60 -4.15 16.84
CA ILE A 220 16.01 -4.00 17.19
C ILE A 220 16.24 -2.64 17.87
N ASP A 221 15.71 -1.57 17.30
CA ASP A 221 15.84 -0.21 17.85
C ASP A 221 15.16 -0.09 19.23
N ILE A 222 14.00 -0.71 19.41
CA ILE A 222 13.33 -0.82 20.72
C ILE A 222 14.22 -1.53 21.73
N THR A 223 14.80 -2.67 21.35
CA THR A 223 15.67 -3.45 22.23
C THR A 223 16.90 -2.65 22.65
N ALA A 224 17.51 -1.93 21.71
CA ALA A 224 18.63 -1.02 21.99
C ALA A 224 18.22 0.13 22.93
N ALA A 225 17.06 0.73 22.71
CA ALA A 225 16.54 1.81 23.56
C ALA A 225 16.25 1.31 24.99
N GLN A 226 15.61 0.16 25.14
CA GLN A 226 15.34 -0.45 26.44
C GLN A 226 16.62 -0.80 27.20
N ARG A 227 17.64 -1.33 26.51
CA ARG A 227 18.95 -1.58 27.11
C ARG A 227 19.58 -0.30 27.65
N ASN A 228 19.57 0.79 26.87
CA ASN A 228 20.12 2.07 27.31
C ASN A 228 19.40 2.59 28.58
N ILE A 229 18.09 2.42 28.69
CA ILE A 229 17.32 2.79 29.89
C ILE A 229 17.76 1.95 31.10
N ILE A 230 18.00 0.65 30.92
CA ILE A 230 18.46 -0.24 31.98
C ILE A 230 19.88 0.15 32.43
N ASP A 231 20.79 0.41 31.48
CA ASP A 231 22.17 0.83 31.78
C ASP A 231 22.20 2.18 32.54
N GLN A 232 21.31 3.12 32.19
CA GLN A 232 21.14 4.38 32.94
C GLN A 232 20.63 4.16 34.37
N LYS A 233 19.67 3.24 34.57
CA LYS A 233 19.17 2.87 35.90
C LYS A 233 20.25 2.25 36.77
N LEU A 234 21.19 1.50 36.19
CA LEU A 234 22.28 0.86 36.91
C LEU A 234 23.41 1.83 37.27
N THR A 235 23.64 2.85 36.44
CA THR A 235 24.70 3.85 36.63
C THR A 235 24.26 5.02 37.49
N THR A 236 22.96 5.32 37.53
CA THR A 236 22.40 6.46 38.23
C THR A 236 21.23 5.98 39.09
N ASP A 237 21.35 6.03 40.43
CA ASP A 237 20.27 5.72 41.40
C ASP A 237 19.05 6.66 41.30
N ARG A 238 19.02 7.53 40.29
CA ARG A 238 17.92 8.45 39.98
C ARG A 238 17.66 8.44 38.49
N VAL A 239 16.61 7.73 38.09
CA VAL A 239 15.88 8.09 36.86
C VAL A 239 14.75 9.00 37.31
N THR A 240 14.88 10.29 37.06
CA THR A 240 13.74 11.20 37.18
C THR A 240 12.65 10.72 36.24
N GLN A 241 11.44 10.50 36.77
CA GLN A 241 10.29 10.14 35.95
C GLN A 241 10.06 11.30 34.97
N ALA A 242 10.33 11.02 33.70
CA ALA A 242 9.96 11.85 32.58
C ALA A 242 8.49 12.29 32.73
N GLU A 243 8.22 13.60 32.74
CA GLU A 243 6.83 14.07 32.65
C GLU A 243 6.24 13.60 31.32
N ALA A 244 5.22 12.76 31.39
CA ALA A 244 4.55 12.25 30.20
C ALA A 244 3.83 13.41 29.48
N LYS A 245 4.08 13.55 28.18
CA LYS A 245 3.35 14.52 27.34
C LYS A 245 2.17 13.81 26.69
N ILE A 246 0.96 14.34 26.90
CA ILE A 246 -0.25 13.83 26.24
C ILE A 246 -0.52 14.67 24.99
N PHE A 247 -0.52 14.03 23.83
CA PHE A 247 -0.90 14.60 22.55
C PHE A 247 -2.34 14.18 22.20
N GLY A 248 -3.08 15.06 21.52
CA GLY A 248 -4.42 14.72 21.00
C GLY A 248 -5.56 14.94 21.99
N VAL A 249 -5.33 15.70 23.06
CA VAL A 249 -6.43 16.29 23.84
C VAL A 249 -7.07 17.39 23.00
N VAL A 250 -8.01 17.01 22.15
CA VAL A 250 -8.77 17.95 21.32
C VAL A 250 -9.74 18.71 22.24
N LYS A 251 -9.77 20.03 22.13
CA LYS A 251 -10.87 20.83 22.68
C LYS A 251 -11.86 21.08 21.53
N PRO A 252 -13.06 20.48 21.56
CA PRO A 252 -14.06 20.75 20.54
C PRO A 252 -14.39 22.24 20.51
N ASP A 253 -14.55 22.80 19.31
CA ASP A 253 -15.11 24.14 19.14
C ASP A 253 -16.66 24.10 19.20
N SER A 254 -17.33 25.18 18.81
CA SER A 254 -18.79 25.24 18.82
C SER A 254 -19.47 24.37 17.76
N GLU A 255 -18.74 23.90 16.75
CA GLU A 255 -19.28 23.13 15.63
C GLU A 255 -18.91 21.63 15.69
N HIS A 256 -17.88 21.27 16.47
CA HIS A 256 -17.42 19.89 16.62
C HIS A 256 -17.77 19.31 17.99
N ILE A 257 -18.11 18.02 18.02
CA ILE A 257 -18.31 17.26 19.26
C ILE A 257 -17.37 16.06 19.21
N LEU A 258 -16.76 15.70 20.35
CA LEU A 258 -15.93 14.51 20.45
C LEU A 258 -16.81 13.29 20.72
N TRP A 259 -16.79 12.33 19.79
CA TRP A 259 -17.40 11.02 19.98
C TRP A 259 -16.32 9.97 20.26
N PRO A 260 -16.37 9.24 21.39
CA PRO A 260 -15.44 8.14 21.64
C PRO A 260 -15.70 6.98 20.66
N PHE A 261 -14.64 6.44 20.07
CA PHE A 261 -14.75 5.25 19.23
C PHE A 261 -15.08 4.01 20.07
N ASP A 262 -16.18 3.34 19.75
CA ASP A 262 -16.71 2.16 20.44
C ASP A 262 -16.61 0.86 19.63
N GLY A 263 -16.01 0.94 18.42
CA GLY A 263 -15.88 -0.18 17.50
C GLY A 263 -16.66 0.01 16.19
N GLU A 264 -17.58 0.97 16.13
CA GLU A 264 -18.35 1.27 14.93
C GLU A 264 -17.67 2.36 14.08
N TYR A 265 -17.57 2.11 12.77
CA TYR A 265 -17.05 3.10 11.83
C TYR A 265 -18.20 3.89 11.20
N TRP A 266 -18.08 5.21 11.26
CA TRP A 266 -19.02 6.15 10.62
C TRP A 266 -18.41 6.74 9.36
N ARG A 267 -19.18 6.77 8.26
CA ARG A 267 -18.69 7.18 6.93
C ARG A 267 -18.25 8.64 6.89
N ASP A 268 -18.94 9.49 7.64
CA ASP A 268 -18.69 10.91 7.80
C ASP A 268 -17.51 11.23 8.74
N GLU A 269 -17.04 10.26 9.53
CA GLU A 269 -15.85 10.41 10.39
C GLU A 269 -14.54 9.95 9.72
N LEU A 270 -14.62 9.30 8.56
CA LEU A 270 -13.45 8.84 7.81
C LEU A 270 -12.58 10.02 7.39
N GLY A 271 -11.32 10.02 7.84
CA GLY A 271 -10.35 11.11 7.67
C GLY A 271 -10.30 12.12 8.84
N PHE A 272 -11.28 12.05 9.76
CA PHE A 272 -11.39 12.97 10.88
C PHE A 272 -11.08 12.35 12.24
N TYR A 273 -10.96 11.02 12.34
CA TYR A 273 -10.54 10.35 13.55
C TYR A 273 -9.24 10.94 14.12
N ARG A 274 -9.12 10.94 15.45
CA ARG A 274 -7.92 11.34 16.19
C ARG A 274 -7.66 10.32 17.28
N GLN A 275 -6.43 9.84 17.38
CA GLN A 275 -6.04 8.91 18.44
C GLN A 275 -5.20 9.65 19.49
N VAL A 276 -5.63 9.61 20.76
CA VAL A 276 -4.81 10.17 21.84
C VAL A 276 -3.49 9.41 21.94
N VAL A 277 -2.38 10.14 22.07
CA VAL A 277 -1.04 9.57 22.19
C VAL A 277 -0.42 10.07 23.48
N GLU A 278 -0.11 9.15 24.38
CA GLU A 278 0.72 9.44 25.55
C GLU A 278 2.18 9.17 25.21
N SER A 279 3.02 10.19 25.35
CA SER A 279 4.45 10.11 25.16
C SER A 279 5.12 9.89 26.50
N ALA A 280 5.69 8.70 26.67
CA ALA A 280 6.47 8.33 27.84
C ALA A 280 7.93 8.84 27.76
N CYS A 281 8.30 9.48 26.65
CA CYS A 281 9.58 10.13 26.53
C CYS A 281 9.57 11.39 27.40
N GLY A 282 10.54 11.55 28.30
CA GLY A 282 10.72 12.80 29.03
C GLY A 282 10.81 13.96 28.07
N GLY A 283 10.08 15.03 28.37
CA GLY A 283 9.93 16.17 27.46
C GLY A 283 11.27 16.62 26.89
N ARG A 284 11.48 16.39 25.59
CA ARG A 284 12.34 17.23 24.78
C ARG A 284 11.56 18.47 24.33
#